data_AF-A6KIE8-F1
#
_entry.id   AF-A6KIE8-F1
#
_cell.length_a   1.000
_cell.length_b   1.000
_cell.length_c   1.000
_cell.angle_alpha   90.00
_cell.angle_beta   90.00
_cell.angle_gamma   90.00
#
_symmetry.space_group_name_H-M   'P 1'
#
loop_
_entity.id
_entity.type
_entity.pdbx_description
1 polymer ?
#
loop_
_entity_poly.entity_id
_entity_poly.type
_entity_poly.pdbx_seq_one_letter_code
_entity_poly.pdbx_strand_id
1 'polypeptide(L)'
;MAWNTAWCSVLALWLLWGAVCSNAASGDGNAFPFDIEGSAVVGRQDPSETSDSRVTMGRLPPAAERCDAGFFRTSSGECSPCDCNGNSHECLDGSGFCLHCQRNTTGEHCERCLAGYIGDSIRGAPRFCQPCPCPLPHLANFAESCFRKNGAVRCMCKENYAGPNCERCAPGYYGNPLLIGSTCKKCDCSGNSDPNLIFEDCDEITGQCRNCLRNTTGFKCERCAPGYYGDARIAKNCAVCNCGGGPCDSVTGECLEEGFELPTGCDKCVWDLTDDLRLAALSIEESKSGLLSVSSGAAAHRHVTDMNSTIHLLKTRLSERENQYTLRKIQINNSENTLRSLLSDVEELDEKVCVPSLCLVYVKLLLGRYNTHVCSPPIPPKSNSINQ
;
A
#
# COMPACT_ATOMS: atom_id res chain seq x y z
N MET A 1 -42.71 -48.72 -51.63
CA MET A 1 -41.30 -49.07 -51.35
C MET A 1 -41.01 -48.66 -49.91
N ALA A 2 -40.07 -49.33 -49.23
CA ALA A 2 -39.88 -49.31 -47.76
C ALA A 2 -39.52 -47.90 -47.19
N TRP A 3 -39.80 -47.49 -45.94
CA TRP A 3 -39.74 -48.12 -44.59
C TRP A 3 -38.28 -48.48 -44.16
N ASN A 4 -37.79 -48.26 -42.93
CA ASN A 4 -38.19 -47.37 -41.82
C ASN A 4 -37.06 -47.29 -40.74
N THR A 5 -36.93 -46.14 -40.03
CA THR A 5 -36.58 -45.95 -38.58
C THR A 5 -35.39 -46.61 -37.82
N ALA A 6 -34.97 -45.91 -36.75
CA ALA A 6 -34.45 -46.40 -35.44
C ALA A 6 -32.98 -46.92 -35.39
N TRP A 7 -32.09 -46.65 -34.43
CA TRP A 7 -32.03 -46.23 -32.99
C TRP A 7 -31.22 -47.29 -32.18
N CYS A 8 -30.64 -46.85 -31.06
CA CYS A 8 -29.66 -47.53 -30.20
C CYS A 8 -29.94 -48.99 -29.76
N SER A 9 -28.87 -49.79 -29.65
CA SER A 9 -28.57 -50.81 -28.60
C SER A 9 -27.15 -51.37 -28.89
N VAL A 10 -26.12 -51.24 -28.06
CA VAL A 10 -25.87 -51.77 -26.70
C VAL A 10 -25.68 -53.30 -26.66
N LEU A 11 -24.42 -53.70 -26.38
CA LEU A 11 -23.92 -54.99 -25.86
C LEU A 11 -24.09 -56.29 -26.68
N ALA A 12 -22.95 -56.83 -27.17
CA ALA A 12 -22.60 -58.25 -27.03
C ALA A 12 -21.07 -58.51 -27.18
N LEU A 13 -20.48 -59.03 -26.09
CA LEU A 13 -19.38 -60.02 -25.98
C LEU A 13 -18.34 -60.14 -27.13
N TRP A 14 -17.06 -59.80 -26.95
CA TRP A 14 -16.00 -60.39 -26.09
C TRP A 14 -15.07 -61.39 -26.82
N LEU A 15 -13.83 -61.49 -26.32
CA LEU A 15 -12.71 -62.36 -26.74
C LEU A 15 -11.90 -61.83 -27.97
N LEU A 16 -10.56 -61.73 -27.94
CA LEU A 16 -9.54 -62.26 -27.00
C LEU A 16 -8.22 -61.45 -27.02
N TRP A 17 -7.35 -61.72 -26.02
CA TRP A 17 -6.03 -61.12 -25.69
C TRP A 17 -6.14 -59.73 -25.04
N GLY A 18 -5.74 -59.47 -23.78
CA GLY A 18 -4.87 -60.20 -22.83
C GLY A 18 -3.44 -59.63 -22.87
N ALA A 19 -2.79 -59.21 -21.77
CA ALA A 19 -3.13 -59.17 -20.33
C ALA A 19 -2.48 -57.87 -19.71
N VAL A 20 -2.38 -57.54 -18.41
CA VAL A 20 -2.33 -58.27 -17.12
C VAL A 20 -3.00 -57.43 -15.98
N CYS A 21 -3.27 -58.08 -14.85
CA CYS A 21 -3.66 -57.64 -13.49
C CYS A 21 -3.22 -56.21 -13.05
N SER A 22 -4.04 -55.37 -12.40
CA SER A 22 -4.81 -55.51 -11.11
C SER A 22 -3.93 -55.38 -9.84
N ASN A 23 -4.30 -54.65 -8.76
CA ASN A 23 -5.53 -53.92 -8.41
C ASN A 23 -5.29 -52.88 -7.26
N ALA A 24 -6.18 -51.86 -7.16
CA ALA A 24 -6.84 -51.24 -5.97
C ALA A 24 -6.16 -51.16 -4.57
N ALA A 25 -6.42 -50.19 -3.68
CA ALA A 25 -7.16 -48.90 -3.69
C ALA A 25 -6.98 -48.17 -2.30
N SER A 26 -7.71 -47.08 -2.06
CA SER A 26 -7.77 -46.24 -0.83
C SER A 26 -6.60 -45.24 -0.70
N GLY A 27 -6.75 -44.02 -0.16
CA GLY A 27 -7.93 -43.32 0.38
C GLY A 27 -7.49 -42.10 1.22
N ASP A 28 -8.36 -41.09 1.33
CA ASP A 28 -8.33 -39.94 2.25
C ASP A 28 -7.24 -38.82 2.12
N GLY A 29 -7.73 -37.60 1.92
CA GLY A 29 -7.75 -36.60 3.01
C GLY A 29 -6.46 -35.82 3.32
N ASN A 30 -6.10 -34.84 2.49
CA ASN A 30 -5.13 -33.81 2.87
C ASN A 30 -5.72 -32.82 3.88
N ALA A 31 -5.23 -32.87 5.12
CA ALA A 31 -5.35 -31.79 6.11
C ALA A 31 -3.98 -31.55 6.77
N PHE A 32 -3.40 -30.37 6.56
CA PHE A 32 -2.17 -29.93 7.25
C PHE A 32 -2.52 -28.77 8.18
N PRO A 33 -2.33 -28.91 9.51
CA PRO A 33 -2.45 -27.80 10.45
C PRO A 33 -1.16 -26.95 10.48
N PHE A 34 -1.34 -25.67 10.79
CA PHE A 34 -0.30 -24.78 11.30
C PHE A 34 0.09 -25.18 12.72
N ASP A 35 1.35 -24.97 13.10
CA ASP A 35 1.74 -24.74 14.50
C ASP A 35 2.72 -23.56 14.60
N ILE A 36 2.61 -22.82 15.70
CA ILE A 36 3.38 -21.62 16.06
C ILE A 36 3.93 -21.83 17.48
N GLU A 37 4.92 -21.03 17.89
CA GLU A 37 5.62 -20.96 19.19
C GLU A 37 6.95 -21.75 19.25
N GLY A 38 8.01 -21.29 19.93
CA GLY A 38 8.22 -20.01 20.62
C GLY A 38 9.16 -20.14 21.83
N SER A 39 10.19 -19.28 21.95
CA SER A 39 11.06 -19.13 23.15
C SER A 39 11.96 -20.35 23.50
N ALA A 40 13.00 -20.30 24.35
CA ALA A 40 13.95 -19.24 24.74
C ALA A 40 15.16 -19.84 25.54
N VAL A 41 16.38 -19.29 25.31
CA VAL A 41 17.35 -18.80 26.34
C VAL A 41 18.16 -19.77 27.25
N VAL A 42 19.51 -19.60 27.21
CA VAL A 42 20.57 -19.93 28.23
C VAL A 42 20.90 -21.42 28.48
N GLY A 43 22.16 -21.84 28.72
CA GLY A 43 23.41 -21.09 28.90
C GLY A 43 24.71 -21.93 28.86
N ARG A 44 25.85 -21.28 29.17
CA ARG A 44 27.22 -21.87 29.19
C ARG A 44 27.53 -22.64 30.48
N GLN A 45 28.39 -23.66 30.38
CA GLN A 45 29.47 -23.92 31.35
C GLN A 45 30.60 -24.79 30.75
N ASP A 46 31.84 -24.38 31.00
CA ASP A 46 33.13 -25.02 30.67
C ASP A 46 33.63 -25.90 31.87
N PRO A 47 34.87 -26.44 31.94
CA PRO A 47 35.71 -27.21 30.99
C PRO A 47 36.38 -28.49 31.60
N SER A 48 37.07 -29.30 30.78
CA SER A 48 38.26 -30.12 31.14
C SER A 48 39.02 -30.53 29.86
N GLU A 49 40.27 -30.09 29.64
CA GLU A 49 41.51 -30.86 29.90
C GLU A 49 41.57 -32.25 29.21
N THR A 50 42.59 -32.66 28.43
CA THR A 50 43.83 -32.03 27.89
C THR A 50 44.35 -32.89 26.72
N SER A 51 44.95 -32.30 25.68
CA SER A 51 46.16 -32.86 25.02
C SER A 51 46.82 -31.85 24.08
N ASP A 52 48.14 -31.68 24.23
CA ASP A 52 48.97 -30.74 23.48
C ASP A 52 49.05 -31.09 21.97
N SER A 53 48.97 -30.06 21.13
CA SER A 53 49.54 -30.06 19.78
C SER A 53 49.79 -28.62 19.34
N ARG A 54 51.05 -28.21 19.42
CA ARG A 54 51.55 -26.94 18.85
C ARG A 54 51.17 -26.81 17.37
N VAL A 55 50.12 -26.06 17.09
CA VAL A 55 49.89 -25.49 15.75
C VAL A 55 50.42 -24.07 15.76
N THR A 56 51.25 -23.79 14.76
CA THR A 56 51.92 -22.51 14.50
C THR A 56 50.98 -21.32 14.63
N MET A 57 51.47 -20.18 15.12
CA MET A 57 50.78 -18.89 15.09
C MET A 57 50.55 -18.44 13.63
N GLY A 58 49.57 -19.06 12.98
CA GLY A 58 49.10 -18.67 11.66
C GLY A 58 48.52 -17.27 11.74
N ARG A 59 48.90 -16.42 10.78
CA ARG A 59 48.25 -15.13 10.58
C ARG A 59 46.74 -15.33 10.57
N LEU A 60 45.98 -14.40 11.16
CA LEU A 60 44.58 -14.25 10.76
C LEU A 60 44.56 -14.25 9.22
N PRO A 61 43.63 -14.98 8.56
CA PRO A 61 43.43 -14.76 7.14
C PRO A 61 43.19 -13.26 6.95
N PRO A 62 43.81 -12.61 5.95
CA PRO A 62 43.57 -11.20 5.70
C PRO A 62 42.06 -11.01 5.61
N ALA A 63 41.53 -10.00 6.31
CA ALA A 63 40.11 -9.68 6.26
C ALA A 63 39.73 -9.61 4.78
N ALA A 64 38.89 -10.56 4.33
CA ALA A 64 38.73 -10.86 2.92
C ALA A 64 38.49 -9.56 2.17
N GLU A 65 39.42 -9.18 1.28
CA GLU A 65 39.47 -7.84 0.69
C GLU A 65 38.16 -7.58 -0.03
N ARG A 66 37.28 -6.85 0.68
CA ARG A 66 35.95 -6.52 0.22
C ARG A 66 36.11 -5.38 -0.77
N CYS A 67 35.50 -5.53 -1.93
CA CYS A 67 35.50 -4.47 -2.93
C CYS A 67 34.84 -3.21 -2.37
N ASP A 68 35.25 -2.05 -2.88
CA ASP A 68 34.67 -0.76 -2.51
C ASP A 68 33.15 -0.72 -2.77
N ALA A 69 32.45 0.20 -2.08
CA ALA A 69 31.00 0.34 -2.26
C ALA A 69 30.63 0.60 -3.73
N GLY A 70 29.64 -0.12 -4.25
CA GLY A 70 29.30 -0.13 -5.67
C GLY A 70 30.09 -1.12 -6.53
N PHE A 71 30.93 -1.97 -5.93
CA PHE A 71 31.66 -3.06 -6.61
C PHE A 71 31.41 -4.41 -5.90
N PHE A 72 31.50 -5.50 -6.66
CA PHE A 72 31.46 -6.88 -6.17
C PHE A 72 32.70 -7.65 -6.61
N ARG A 73 33.06 -8.68 -5.85
CA ARG A 73 34.14 -9.61 -6.19
C ARG A 73 33.62 -10.66 -7.17
N THR A 74 34.21 -10.75 -8.35
CA THR A 74 33.90 -11.77 -9.36
C THR A 74 34.39 -13.15 -8.94
N SER A 75 33.98 -14.21 -9.66
CA SER A 75 34.51 -15.57 -9.47
C SER A 75 36.00 -15.72 -9.76
N SER A 76 36.61 -14.80 -10.52
CA SER A 76 38.07 -14.71 -10.71
C SER A 76 38.80 -13.97 -9.57
N GLY A 77 38.06 -13.38 -8.63
CA GLY A 77 38.60 -12.62 -7.50
C GLY A 77 38.91 -11.15 -7.81
N GLU A 78 38.46 -10.62 -8.95
CA GLU A 78 38.59 -9.22 -9.35
C GLU A 78 37.41 -8.38 -8.85
N CYS A 79 37.59 -7.08 -8.61
CA CYS A 79 36.50 -6.19 -8.23
C CYS A 79 35.87 -5.53 -9.47
N SER A 80 34.61 -5.84 -9.75
CA SER A 80 33.84 -5.29 -10.88
C SER A 80 32.68 -4.41 -10.38
N PRO A 81 32.30 -3.33 -11.10
CA PRO A 81 31.22 -2.44 -10.67
C PRO A 81 29.86 -3.14 -10.74
N CYS A 82 28.97 -2.84 -9.78
CA CYS A 82 27.58 -3.28 -9.77
C CYS A 82 26.78 -2.57 -10.88
N ASP A 83 26.26 -3.31 -11.87
CA ASP A 83 25.29 -2.76 -12.82
C ASP A 83 23.85 -2.93 -12.29
N CYS A 84 23.42 -1.97 -11.47
CA CYS A 84 22.09 -1.94 -10.89
C CYS A 84 21.20 -0.85 -11.49
N ASN A 85 21.49 -0.39 -12.71
CA ASN A 85 20.78 0.72 -13.39
C ASN A 85 20.67 2.03 -12.55
N GLY A 86 21.54 2.20 -11.55
CA GLY A 86 21.51 3.30 -10.57
C GLY A 86 20.43 3.18 -9.49
N ASN A 87 19.75 2.03 -9.39
CA ASN A 87 18.71 1.73 -8.39
C ASN A 87 19.22 0.91 -7.18
N SER A 88 20.48 0.46 -7.21
CA SER A 88 21.20 0.00 -6.02
C SER A 88 22.70 0.32 -6.14
N HIS A 89 23.41 0.24 -5.02
CA HIS A 89 24.87 0.31 -4.90
C HIS A 89 25.45 -0.95 -4.22
N GLU A 90 24.60 -1.94 -3.95
CA GLU A 90 24.97 -3.21 -3.33
C GLU A 90 24.61 -4.35 -4.27
N CYS A 91 25.54 -5.26 -4.51
CA CYS A 91 25.30 -6.45 -5.30
C CYS A 91 26.06 -7.66 -4.73
N LEU A 92 25.61 -8.86 -5.07
CA LEU A 92 26.09 -10.12 -4.52
C LEU A 92 27.44 -10.51 -5.13
N ASP A 93 28.43 -10.82 -4.28
CA ASP A 93 29.71 -11.36 -4.72
C ASP A 93 29.52 -12.66 -5.53
N GLY A 94 30.35 -12.84 -6.55
CA GLY A 94 30.28 -13.95 -7.52
C GLY A 94 29.34 -13.69 -8.69
N SER A 95 28.10 -13.26 -8.46
CA SER A 95 27.09 -13.08 -9.53
C SER A 95 26.87 -11.64 -10.01
N GLY A 96 27.12 -10.64 -9.15
CA GLY A 96 26.81 -9.24 -9.45
C GLY A 96 25.32 -8.90 -9.34
N PHE A 97 24.48 -9.79 -8.79
CA PHE A 97 23.05 -9.55 -8.63
C PHE A 97 22.76 -8.46 -7.61
N CYS A 98 21.97 -7.47 -8.01
CA CYS A 98 21.68 -6.29 -7.21
C CYS A 98 20.78 -6.61 -6.01
N LEU A 99 21.22 -6.16 -4.84
CA LEU A 99 20.50 -6.28 -3.58
C LEU A 99 19.73 -4.99 -3.32
N HIS A 100 18.62 -5.08 -2.59
CA HIS A 100 17.86 -3.92 -2.09
C HIS A 100 17.50 -2.86 -3.17
N CYS A 101 17.03 -3.31 -4.34
CA CYS A 101 16.57 -2.44 -5.43
C CYS A 101 15.59 -1.34 -4.94
N GLN A 102 15.96 -0.09 -5.17
CA GLN A 102 15.23 1.09 -4.69
C GLN A 102 14.19 1.57 -5.72
N ARG A 103 13.42 2.60 -5.37
CA ARG A 103 12.48 3.31 -6.28
C ARG A 103 11.43 2.39 -6.93
N ASN A 104 11.00 1.35 -6.19
CA ASN A 104 10.06 0.32 -6.60
C ASN A 104 10.50 -0.49 -7.84
N THR A 105 11.82 -0.66 -8.01
CA THR A 105 12.40 -1.56 -9.00
C THR A 105 12.68 -2.94 -8.42
N THR A 106 12.86 -3.92 -9.29
CA THR A 106 13.16 -5.32 -8.99
C THR A 106 13.86 -5.94 -10.19
N GLY A 107 14.37 -7.16 -10.04
CA GLY A 107 15.15 -7.83 -11.08
C GLY A 107 16.60 -8.02 -10.64
N GLU A 108 17.37 -8.78 -11.42
CA GLU A 108 18.77 -9.09 -11.10
C GLU A 108 19.65 -7.83 -11.20
N HIS A 109 19.24 -6.86 -12.01
CA HIS A 109 19.91 -5.59 -12.24
C HIS A 109 19.01 -4.38 -11.94
N CYS A 110 17.94 -4.59 -11.17
CA CYS A 110 16.88 -3.61 -10.90
C CYS A 110 16.27 -3.03 -12.20
N GLU A 111 16.14 -3.86 -13.23
CA GLU A 111 15.81 -3.50 -14.62
C GLU A 111 14.31 -3.40 -14.93
N ARG A 112 13.46 -3.79 -13.98
CA ARG A 112 11.99 -3.82 -14.11
C ARG A 112 11.30 -3.25 -12.87
N CYS A 113 10.03 -2.90 -12.98
CA CYS A 113 9.23 -2.42 -11.85
C CYS A 113 8.63 -3.58 -11.03
N LEU A 114 8.37 -3.32 -9.74
CA LEU A 114 7.56 -4.19 -8.89
C LEU A 114 6.13 -4.34 -9.46
N ALA A 115 5.44 -5.41 -9.07
CA ALA A 115 4.01 -5.58 -9.37
C ALA A 115 3.20 -4.38 -8.84
N GLY A 116 2.19 -3.94 -9.61
CA GLY A 116 1.43 -2.72 -9.34
C GLY A 116 2.13 -1.41 -9.72
N TYR A 117 3.35 -1.46 -10.28
CA TYR A 117 4.10 -0.30 -10.77
C TYR A 117 4.50 -0.41 -12.25
N ILE A 118 4.70 0.73 -12.89
CA ILE A 118 5.11 0.89 -14.28
C ILE A 118 6.15 2.02 -14.41
N GLY A 119 7.05 1.91 -15.39
CA GLY A 119 8.09 2.91 -15.67
C GLY A 119 8.18 3.22 -17.16
N ASP A 120 8.81 4.35 -17.50
CA ASP A 120 9.04 4.76 -18.89
C ASP A 120 10.26 4.05 -19.50
N SER A 121 10.09 2.78 -19.89
CA SER A 121 11.15 1.95 -20.50
C SER A 121 11.62 2.41 -21.91
N ILE A 122 11.25 3.61 -22.35
CA ILE A 122 11.54 4.16 -23.69
C ILE A 122 13.06 4.32 -23.94
N ARG A 123 13.87 4.37 -22.87
CA ARG A 123 15.33 4.58 -22.93
C ARG A 123 16.16 3.49 -22.23
N GLY A 124 15.57 2.31 -21.99
CA GLY A 124 16.19 1.22 -21.22
C GLY A 124 15.50 0.99 -19.87
N ALA A 125 16.27 0.60 -18.85
CA ALA A 125 15.74 0.32 -17.51
C ALA A 125 15.07 1.55 -16.85
N PRO A 126 14.02 1.35 -16.04
CA PRO A 126 13.32 2.44 -15.38
C PRO A 126 14.16 3.01 -14.23
N ARG A 127 14.42 4.33 -14.28
CA ARG A 127 15.08 5.07 -13.17
C ARG A 127 14.16 5.36 -11.99
N PHE A 128 12.85 5.23 -12.18
CA PHE A 128 11.83 5.27 -11.14
C PHE A 128 10.60 4.53 -11.65
N CYS A 129 9.85 3.92 -10.74
CA CYS A 129 8.61 3.22 -11.03
C CYS A 129 7.43 3.90 -10.32
N GLN A 130 6.41 4.28 -11.09
CA GLN A 130 5.18 4.91 -10.61
C GLN A 130 4.08 3.86 -10.45
N PRO A 131 3.14 3.99 -9.50
CA PRO A 131 2.04 3.04 -9.39
C PRO A 131 1.16 3.10 -10.63
N CYS A 132 0.54 1.97 -10.95
CA CYS A 132 -0.41 1.84 -12.04
C CYS A 132 -1.56 2.87 -11.93
N PRO A 133 -1.77 3.74 -12.95
CA PRO A 133 -2.82 4.76 -12.95
C PRO A 133 -4.16 4.13 -13.37
N CYS A 134 -4.73 3.30 -12.50
CA CYS A 134 -5.83 2.39 -12.85
C CYS A 134 -6.99 2.42 -11.82
N PRO A 135 -7.92 3.39 -11.86
CA PRO A 135 -7.92 4.58 -12.73
C PRO A 135 -7.09 5.76 -12.21
N LEU A 136 -6.79 5.85 -10.90
CA LEU A 136 -6.00 6.94 -10.32
C LEU A 136 -4.83 6.38 -9.49
N PRO A 137 -3.59 6.86 -9.68
CA PRO A 137 -2.47 6.42 -8.87
C PRO A 137 -2.69 6.80 -7.39
N HIS A 138 -2.32 5.89 -6.49
CA HIS A 138 -2.45 5.98 -5.02
C HIS A 138 -3.88 6.08 -4.44
N LEU A 139 -4.77 6.91 -4.99
CA LEU A 139 -6.09 7.21 -4.40
C LEU A 139 -7.17 6.18 -4.75
N ALA A 140 -7.15 5.68 -5.98
CA ALA A 140 -8.12 4.71 -6.50
C ALA A 140 -7.39 3.80 -7.50
N ASN A 141 -6.50 2.94 -6.99
CA ASN A 141 -5.78 1.95 -7.79
C ASN A 141 -6.36 0.55 -7.57
N PHE A 142 -7.16 0.13 -8.55
CA PHE A 142 -7.85 -1.15 -8.59
C PHE A 142 -7.19 -2.16 -9.54
N ALA A 143 -5.92 -1.95 -9.89
CA ALA A 143 -5.11 -2.91 -10.62
C ALA A 143 -4.17 -3.73 -9.73
N GLU A 144 -3.88 -4.95 -10.15
CA GLU A 144 -2.81 -5.81 -9.62
C GLU A 144 -1.48 -5.52 -10.34
N SER A 145 -1.55 -5.27 -11.64
CA SER A 145 -0.41 -4.88 -12.47
C SER A 145 -0.88 -4.10 -13.69
N CYS A 146 0.05 -3.48 -14.41
CA CYS A 146 -0.23 -2.80 -15.66
C CYS A 146 1.00 -2.83 -16.57
N PHE A 147 0.76 -2.71 -17.87
CA PHE A 147 1.78 -2.75 -18.92
C PHE A 147 1.45 -1.74 -20.00
N ARG A 148 2.45 -1.37 -20.83
CA ARG A 148 2.22 -0.46 -21.95
C ARG A 148 1.90 -1.25 -23.22
N LYS A 149 0.77 -0.96 -23.86
CA LYS A 149 0.35 -1.52 -25.16
C LYS A 149 0.02 -0.36 -26.11
N ASN A 150 0.72 -0.30 -27.25
CA ASN A 150 0.55 0.75 -28.27
C ASN A 150 0.67 2.19 -27.70
N GLY A 151 1.61 2.40 -26.77
CA GLY A 151 1.82 3.70 -26.11
C GLY A 151 0.91 3.98 -24.90
N ALA A 152 -0.27 3.35 -24.83
CA ALA A 152 -1.21 3.48 -23.71
C ALA A 152 -0.90 2.48 -22.58
N VAL A 153 -1.25 2.83 -21.34
CA VAL A 153 -1.26 1.87 -20.22
C VAL A 153 -2.49 0.97 -20.37
N ARG A 154 -2.31 -0.32 -20.07
CA ARG A 154 -3.38 -1.30 -19.92
C ARG A 154 -3.22 -2.01 -18.58
N CYS A 155 -4.31 -2.09 -17.82
CA CYS A 155 -4.30 -2.61 -16.47
C CYS A 155 -4.85 -4.04 -16.43
N MET A 156 -4.31 -4.84 -15.50
CA MET A 156 -4.91 -6.09 -15.02
C MET A 156 -5.64 -5.75 -13.73
N CYS A 157 -6.97 -5.79 -13.77
CA CYS A 157 -7.82 -5.35 -12.67
C CYS A 157 -7.92 -6.42 -11.58
N LYS A 158 -8.01 -5.95 -10.33
CA LYS A 158 -8.42 -6.77 -9.19
C LYS A 158 -9.83 -7.32 -9.44
N GLU A 159 -10.18 -8.36 -8.70
CA GLU A 159 -11.55 -8.86 -8.64
C GLU A 159 -12.56 -7.72 -8.41
N ASN A 160 -13.74 -7.81 -9.03
CA ASN A 160 -14.84 -6.83 -8.98
C ASN A 160 -14.67 -5.57 -9.85
N TYR A 161 -13.52 -5.37 -10.51
CA TYR A 161 -13.27 -4.20 -11.39
C TYR A 161 -13.02 -4.63 -12.85
N ALA A 162 -13.37 -3.74 -13.79
CA ALA A 162 -13.25 -3.99 -15.23
C ALA A 162 -12.95 -2.71 -16.02
N GLY A 163 -12.56 -2.89 -17.29
CA GLY A 163 -12.16 -1.81 -18.21
C GLY A 163 -10.65 -1.78 -18.50
N PRO A 164 -10.20 -1.01 -19.50
CA PRO A 164 -8.77 -0.75 -19.74
C PRO A 164 -7.98 -0.30 -18.51
N ASN A 165 -8.60 0.54 -17.67
CA ASN A 165 -7.98 1.21 -16.54
C ASN A 165 -8.68 0.90 -15.21
N CYS A 166 -9.48 -0.18 -15.15
CA CYS A 166 -10.27 -0.57 -13.98
C CYS A 166 -11.26 0.52 -13.54
N GLU A 167 -11.75 1.29 -14.51
CA GLU A 167 -12.58 2.48 -14.33
C GLU A 167 -14.07 2.20 -14.07
N ARG A 168 -14.50 0.94 -14.21
CA ARG A 168 -15.87 0.49 -13.94
C ARG A 168 -15.90 -0.81 -13.16
N CYS A 169 -17.07 -1.17 -12.65
CA CYS A 169 -17.25 -2.45 -11.98
C CYS A 169 -17.33 -3.62 -12.97
N ALA A 170 -16.98 -4.81 -12.50
CA ALA A 170 -17.17 -6.05 -13.24
C ALA A 170 -18.66 -6.43 -13.28
N PRO A 171 -19.12 -7.24 -14.25
CA PRO A 171 -20.51 -7.70 -14.29
C PRO A 171 -20.90 -8.40 -12.98
N GLY A 172 -22.11 -8.11 -12.47
CA GLY A 172 -22.55 -8.54 -11.14
C GLY A 172 -22.04 -7.67 -9.98
N TYR A 173 -21.42 -6.52 -10.28
CA TYR A 173 -20.99 -5.52 -9.30
C TYR A 173 -21.42 -4.11 -9.72
N TYR A 174 -21.67 -3.25 -8.73
CA TYR A 174 -22.07 -1.86 -8.92
C TYR A 174 -21.21 -0.89 -8.12
N GLY A 175 -21.17 0.36 -8.55
CA GLY A 175 -20.44 1.46 -7.93
C GLY A 175 -19.68 2.29 -8.97
N ASN A 176 -18.97 3.32 -8.51
CA ASN A 176 -18.23 4.22 -9.40
C ASN A 176 -16.74 4.30 -8.99
N PRO A 177 -15.82 3.53 -9.61
CA PRO A 177 -14.39 3.55 -9.32
C PRO A 177 -13.67 4.89 -9.58
N LEU A 178 -14.28 5.81 -10.33
CA LEU A 178 -13.72 7.13 -10.61
C LEU A 178 -13.95 8.13 -9.46
N LEU A 179 -14.86 7.82 -8.53
CA LEU A 179 -15.10 8.64 -7.35
C LEU A 179 -14.15 8.21 -6.20
N ILE A 180 -13.41 9.17 -5.63
CA ILE A 180 -12.46 8.88 -4.54
C ILE A 180 -13.22 8.32 -3.33
N GLY A 181 -12.76 7.17 -2.81
CA GLY A 181 -13.39 6.46 -1.69
C GLY A 181 -14.56 5.55 -2.07
N SER A 182 -14.97 5.52 -3.34
CA SER A 182 -15.96 4.57 -3.87
C SER A 182 -15.31 3.25 -4.28
N THR A 183 -16.04 2.16 -4.15
CA THR A 183 -15.58 0.78 -4.41
C THR A 183 -16.70 -0.04 -5.02
N CYS A 184 -16.36 -0.99 -5.89
CA CYS A 184 -17.34 -1.92 -6.45
C CYS A 184 -17.88 -2.89 -5.38
N LYS A 185 -19.20 -3.00 -5.30
CA LYS A 185 -19.94 -3.91 -4.39
C LYS A 185 -20.72 -4.92 -5.21
N LYS A 186 -20.85 -6.15 -4.72
CA LYS A 186 -21.61 -7.19 -5.42
C LYS A 186 -23.09 -6.81 -5.49
N CYS A 187 -23.74 -7.08 -6.62
CA CYS A 187 -25.20 -7.06 -6.70
C CYS A 187 -25.79 -8.00 -5.63
N ASP A 188 -26.93 -7.59 -5.06
CA ASP A 188 -27.70 -8.35 -4.09
C ASP A 188 -29.18 -8.14 -4.43
N CYS A 189 -29.69 -8.98 -5.32
CA CYS A 189 -31.07 -9.01 -5.78
C CYS A 189 -31.89 -10.04 -4.99
N SER A 190 -31.46 -10.31 -3.75
CA SER A 190 -32.04 -11.31 -2.85
C SER A 190 -32.14 -12.73 -3.45
N GLY A 191 -31.52 -13.06 -4.60
CA GLY A 191 -31.77 -14.31 -5.33
C GLY A 191 -33.09 -14.33 -6.12
N ASN A 192 -33.65 -13.16 -6.46
CA ASN A 192 -34.84 -12.99 -7.31
C ASN A 192 -34.51 -12.47 -8.73
N SER A 193 -33.23 -12.48 -9.10
CA SER A 193 -32.74 -12.24 -10.47
C SER A 193 -33.05 -13.43 -11.40
N ASP A 194 -32.79 -13.27 -12.71
CA ASP A 194 -32.88 -14.35 -13.70
C ASP A 194 -31.89 -15.50 -13.38
N PRO A 195 -32.37 -16.74 -13.13
CA PRO A 195 -31.52 -17.89 -12.84
C PRO A 195 -30.68 -18.38 -14.03
N ASN A 196 -30.90 -17.87 -15.25
CA ASN A 196 -30.10 -18.20 -16.43
C ASN A 196 -28.82 -17.35 -16.53
N LEU A 197 -28.68 -16.29 -15.72
CA LEU A 197 -27.49 -15.44 -15.70
C LEU A 197 -26.43 -16.00 -14.74
N ILE A 198 -25.15 -15.81 -15.10
CA ILE A 198 -23.99 -16.24 -14.30
C ILE A 198 -23.84 -15.39 -13.02
N PHE A 199 -24.38 -14.17 -13.04
CA PHE A 199 -24.35 -13.17 -11.97
C PHE A 199 -25.70 -12.45 -11.93
N GLU A 200 -26.07 -11.91 -10.77
CA GLU A 200 -27.29 -11.09 -10.65
C GLU A 200 -27.13 -9.78 -11.45
N ASP A 201 -28.16 -9.41 -12.22
CA ASP A 201 -28.15 -8.18 -13.02
C ASP A 201 -28.67 -7.01 -12.17
N CYS A 202 -27.77 -6.07 -11.87
CA CYS A 202 -28.11 -4.80 -11.25
C CYS A 202 -27.42 -3.64 -11.97
N ASP A 203 -27.99 -2.46 -11.82
CA ASP A 203 -27.50 -1.24 -12.45
C ASP A 203 -26.06 -0.91 -12.01
N GLU A 204 -25.16 -0.71 -12.98
CA GLU A 204 -23.71 -0.60 -12.75
C GLU A 204 -23.30 0.53 -11.80
N ILE A 205 -24.13 1.56 -11.59
CA ILE A 205 -23.82 2.71 -10.72
C ILE A 205 -24.61 2.65 -9.42
N THR A 206 -25.94 2.48 -9.52
CA THR A 206 -26.82 2.54 -8.34
C THR A 206 -26.82 1.23 -7.56
N GLY A 207 -26.74 0.09 -8.24
CA GLY A 207 -26.97 -1.22 -7.66
C GLY A 207 -28.43 -1.67 -7.63
N GLN A 208 -29.35 -0.91 -8.25
CA GLN A 208 -30.75 -1.32 -8.35
C GLN A 208 -30.88 -2.54 -9.26
N CYS A 209 -31.53 -3.59 -8.76
CA CYS A 209 -31.72 -4.84 -9.48
C CYS A 209 -32.66 -4.68 -10.69
N ARG A 210 -32.27 -5.32 -11.79
CA ARG A 210 -33.00 -5.29 -13.05
C ARG A 210 -33.80 -6.58 -13.20
N ASN A 211 -35.04 -6.44 -13.67
CA ASN A 211 -35.96 -7.56 -13.95
C ASN A 211 -36.20 -8.51 -12.73
N CYS A 212 -36.77 -7.98 -11.65
CA CYS A 212 -37.19 -8.78 -10.51
C CYS A 212 -38.20 -9.87 -10.92
N LEU A 213 -37.83 -11.14 -10.73
CA LEU A 213 -38.68 -12.29 -11.01
C LEU A 213 -39.49 -12.72 -9.77
N ARG A 214 -40.22 -13.84 -9.88
CA ARG A 214 -40.97 -14.47 -8.76
C ARG A 214 -42.03 -13.54 -8.14
N ASN A 215 -42.57 -12.61 -8.94
CA ASN A 215 -43.53 -11.60 -8.51
C ASN A 215 -42.98 -10.72 -7.37
N THR A 216 -41.73 -10.27 -7.52
CA THR A 216 -41.05 -9.41 -6.53
C THR A 216 -40.76 -8.01 -7.09
N THR A 217 -40.54 -7.07 -6.19
CA THR A 217 -40.22 -5.66 -6.47
C THR A 217 -39.29 -5.11 -5.38
N GLY A 218 -38.90 -3.85 -5.52
CA GLY A 218 -37.96 -3.18 -4.62
C GLY A 218 -36.56 -3.05 -5.22
N PHE A 219 -35.66 -2.38 -4.51
CA PHE A 219 -34.32 -2.05 -4.99
C PHE A 219 -33.45 -3.30 -5.20
N LYS A 220 -33.65 -4.31 -4.35
CA LYS A 220 -32.99 -5.60 -4.26
C LYS A 220 -33.95 -6.76 -4.56
N CYS A 221 -35.05 -6.49 -5.25
CA CYS A 221 -36.16 -7.44 -5.40
C CYS A 221 -36.64 -7.98 -4.04
N GLU A 222 -36.64 -7.06 -3.07
CA GLU A 222 -36.99 -7.08 -1.66
C GLU A 222 -38.24 -7.76 -1.13
N ARG A 223 -39.29 -7.52 -1.90
CA ARG A 223 -40.67 -7.39 -1.47
C ARG A 223 -41.54 -8.06 -2.52
N CYS A 224 -42.72 -8.53 -2.15
CA CYS A 224 -43.68 -8.99 -3.15
C CYS A 224 -44.18 -7.79 -3.98
N ALA A 225 -44.39 -8.00 -5.27
CA ALA A 225 -44.90 -6.98 -6.19
C ALA A 225 -46.34 -6.60 -5.83
N PRO A 226 -46.83 -5.40 -6.23
CA PRO A 226 -48.22 -5.01 -5.99
C PRO A 226 -49.21 -6.06 -6.50
N GLY A 227 -50.18 -6.44 -5.67
CA GLY A 227 -51.09 -7.57 -5.95
C GLY A 227 -50.56 -8.94 -5.52
N TYR A 228 -49.41 -8.99 -4.82
CA TYR A 228 -48.85 -10.20 -4.23
C TYR A 228 -48.43 -9.98 -2.77
N TYR A 229 -48.48 -11.05 -1.97
CA TYR A 229 -48.07 -11.04 -0.56
C TYR A 229 -47.22 -12.25 -0.17
N GLY A 230 -46.45 -12.12 0.91
CA GLY A 230 -45.64 -13.18 1.50
C GLY A 230 -44.20 -12.73 1.77
N ASP A 231 -43.26 -13.66 1.72
CA ASP A 231 -41.84 -13.40 1.94
C ASP A 231 -41.04 -13.61 0.64
N ALA A 232 -40.60 -12.49 0.06
CA ALA A 232 -39.79 -12.43 -1.14
C ALA A 232 -38.32 -12.84 -0.91
N ARG A 233 -37.82 -12.89 0.32
CA ARG A 233 -36.39 -13.07 0.63
C ARG A 233 -36.06 -14.50 1.06
N ILE A 234 -36.75 -15.06 2.07
CA ILE A 234 -36.41 -16.37 2.63
C ILE A 234 -37.33 -17.46 2.06
N ALA A 235 -38.64 -17.34 2.23
CA ALA A 235 -39.60 -18.36 1.80
C ALA A 235 -39.88 -18.37 0.28
N LYS A 236 -39.57 -17.26 -0.43
CA LYS A 236 -39.74 -17.11 -1.89
C LYS A 236 -41.18 -17.35 -2.38
N ASN A 237 -42.18 -17.01 -1.56
CA ASN A 237 -43.55 -17.50 -1.69
C ASN A 237 -44.58 -16.40 -2.04
N CYS A 238 -44.20 -15.35 -2.77
CA CYS A 238 -45.09 -14.26 -3.18
C CYS A 238 -46.32 -14.78 -3.96
N ALA A 239 -47.45 -14.84 -3.26
CA ALA A 239 -48.74 -15.37 -3.74
C ALA A 239 -49.69 -14.23 -4.09
N VAL A 240 -50.61 -14.46 -5.04
CA VAL A 240 -51.55 -13.43 -5.51
C VAL A 240 -52.54 -13.04 -4.40
N CYS A 241 -52.78 -11.74 -4.21
CA CYS A 241 -53.83 -11.21 -3.34
C CYS A 241 -55.23 -11.71 -3.78
N ASN A 242 -56.02 -12.29 -2.87
CA ASN A 242 -57.38 -12.75 -3.18
C ASN A 242 -58.46 -11.72 -2.82
N CYS A 243 -58.25 -10.46 -3.22
CA CYS A 243 -59.07 -9.31 -2.83
C CYS A 243 -59.98 -8.79 -3.95
N GLY A 244 -60.45 -9.68 -4.84
CA GLY A 244 -61.35 -9.32 -5.95
C GLY A 244 -60.77 -8.36 -7.01
N GLY A 245 -59.45 -8.14 -6.99
CA GLY A 245 -58.75 -7.14 -7.82
C GLY A 245 -58.27 -5.91 -7.05
N GLY A 246 -58.66 -5.75 -5.77
CA GLY A 246 -58.12 -4.72 -4.87
C GLY A 246 -56.73 -5.03 -4.32
N PRO A 247 -56.05 -4.04 -3.73
CA PRO A 247 -54.74 -4.22 -3.08
C PRO A 247 -54.84 -5.02 -1.78
N CYS A 248 -53.75 -5.72 -1.42
CA CYS A 248 -53.58 -6.35 -0.12
C CYS A 248 -52.22 -5.98 0.49
N ASP A 249 -52.10 -6.12 1.81
CA ASP A 249 -50.82 -5.94 2.49
C ASP A 249 -49.77 -6.96 2.00
N SER A 250 -48.58 -6.46 1.67
CA SER A 250 -47.53 -7.23 1.00
C SER A 250 -46.88 -8.34 1.85
N VAL A 251 -47.15 -8.39 3.16
CA VAL A 251 -46.59 -9.40 4.08
C VAL A 251 -47.67 -10.38 4.53
N THR A 252 -48.81 -9.88 4.99
CA THR A 252 -49.90 -10.66 5.59
C THR A 252 -50.91 -11.17 4.56
N GLY A 253 -51.09 -10.47 3.44
CA GLY A 253 -52.13 -10.75 2.47
C GLY A 253 -53.52 -10.25 2.85
N GLU A 254 -53.66 -9.52 3.96
CA GLU A 254 -54.93 -8.91 4.37
C GLU A 254 -55.37 -7.86 3.34
N CYS A 255 -56.63 -7.95 2.90
CA CYS A 255 -57.19 -6.98 1.96
C CYS A 255 -57.27 -5.61 2.62
N LEU A 256 -56.71 -4.60 1.99
CA LEU A 256 -56.82 -3.23 2.47
C LEU A 256 -58.23 -2.75 2.11
N GLU A 257 -59.12 -2.63 3.10
CA GLU A 257 -60.45 -2.08 2.86
C GLU A 257 -60.34 -0.65 2.31
N GLU A 258 -61.15 -0.34 1.29
CA GLU A 258 -61.21 1.00 0.67
C GLU A 258 -61.83 2.01 1.65
N GLY A 259 -61.04 2.43 2.63
CA GLY A 259 -61.35 3.49 3.59
C GLY A 259 -61.34 4.90 2.99
N PHE A 260 -61.88 5.08 1.77
CA PHE A 260 -62.18 6.39 1.23
C PHE A 260 -63.31 6.34 0.19
N GLU A 261 -64.38 7.11 0.42
CA GLU A 261 -65.36 7.40 -0.62
C GLU A 261 -64.66 8.07 -1.81
N LEU A 262 -64.92 7.59 -3.01
CA LEU A 262 -64.26 8.05 -4.23
C LEU A 262 -64.64 9.51 -4.57
N PRO A 263 -63.66 10.41 -4.78
CA PRO A 263 -63.76 11.39 -5.84
C PRO A 263 -62.95 10.89 -7.04
N THR A 264 -63.67 10.38 -8.04
CA THR A 264 -63.30 10.41 -9.48
C THR A 264 -61.80 10.27 -9.84
N GLY A 265 -61.41 9.07 -10.26
CA GLY A 265 -60.02 8.66 -10.44
C GLY A 265 -59.06 9.63 -11.16
N CYS A 266 -57.95 9.90 -10.48
CA CYS A 266 -56.61 10.13 -11.07
C CYS A 266 -55.46 9.64 -10.17
N ASP A 267 -55.74 8.83 -9.15
CA ASP A 267 -54.85 8.73 -7.98
C ASP A 267 -53.90 7.54 -7.94
N LYS A 268 -53.82 6.68 -8.97
CA LYS A 268 -52.79 5.63 -9.00
C LYS A 268 -51.38 6.23 -8.83
N CYS A 269 -51.07 7.28 -9.60
CA CYS A 269 -49.81 7.99 -9.50
C CYS A 269 -49.66 8.75 -8.16
N VAL A 270 -50.75 9.08 -7.47
CA VAL A 270 -50.74 9.77 -6.17
C VAL A 270 -50.43 8.78 -5.05
N TRP A 271 -51.02 7.58 -5.08
CA TRP A 271 -50.74 6.52 -4.11
C TRP A 271 -49.36 5.89 -4.33
N ASP A 272 -48.99 5.59 -5.58
CA ASP A 272 -47.62 5.16 -5.94
C ASP A 272 -46.59 6.21 -5.44
N LEU A 273 -46.80 7.50 -5.73
CA LEU A 273 -45.92 8.58 -5.27
C LEU A 273 -45.95 8.79 -3.75
N THR A 274 -47.08 8.53 -3.07
CA THR A 274 -47.18 8.69 -1.60
C THR A 274 -46.48 7.54 -0.89
N ASP A 275 -46.57 6.30 -1.38
CA ASP A 275 -45.79 5.18 -0.86
C ASP A 275 -44.30 5.36 -1.15
N ASP A 276 -43.95 5.74 -2.39
CA ASP A 276 -42.57 6.09 -2.76
C ASP A 276 -42.03 7.23 -1.91
N LEU A 277 -42.79 8.29 -1.61
CA LEU A 277 -42.37 9.38 -0.72
C LEU A 277 -42.19 8.92 0.74
N ARG A 278 -43.06 8.02 1.23
CA ARG A 278 -43.02 7.52 2.61
C ARG A 278 -41.87 6.54 2.81
N LEU A 279 -41.60 5.68 1.83
CA LEU A 279 -40.45 4.80 1.79
C LEU A 279 -39.15 5.57 1.50
N ALA A 280 -39.18 6.59 0.65
CA ALA A 280 -38.07 7.51 0.45
C ALA A 280 -37.75 8.27 1.75
N ALA A 281 -38.73 8.66 2.57
CA ALA A 281 -38.46 9.26 3.88
C ALA A 281 -37.67 8.32 4.81
N LEU A 282 -38.05 7.03 4.87
CA LEU A 282 -37.31 6.01 5.64
C LEU A 282 -35.92 5.75 5.05
N SER A 283 -35.81 5.65 3.72
CA SER A 283 -34.54 5.53 3.00
C SER A 283 -33.67 6.79 3.16
N ILE A 284 -34.26 7.98 3.35
CA ILE A 284 -33.57 9.23 3.65
C ILE A 284 -33.10 9.25 5.11
N GLU A 285 -33.79 8.62 6.06
CA GLU A 285 -33.27 8.47 7.43
C GLU A 285 -32.11 7.46 7.50
N GLU A 286 -32.23 6.32 6.81
CA GLU A 286 -31.14 5.36 6.67
C GLU A 286 -29.95 5.98 5.91
N SER A 287 -30.21 6.64 4.77
CA SER A 287 -29.21 7.39 4.00
C SER A 287 -28.71 8.61 4.74
N LYS A 288 -29.41 9.17 5.72
CA LYS A 288 -28.89 10.23 6.61
C LYS A 288 -27.89 9.63 7.60
N SER A 289 -28.14 8.43 8.14
CA SER A 289 -27.11 7.72 8.92
C SER A 289 -25.90 7.35 8.06
N GLY A 290 -26.12 6.90 6.82
CA GLY A 290 -25.09 6.63 5.82
C GLY A 290 -24.31 7.88 5.43
N LEU A 291 -24.98 8.98 5.08
CA LEU A 291 -24.39 10.28 4.72
C LEU A 291 -23.74 10.98 5.91
N LEU A 292 -24.14 10.72 7.16
CA LEU A 292 -23.35 11.17 8.31
C LEU A 292 -21.99 10.46 8.41
N SER A 293 -21.84 9.27 7.81
CA SER A 293 -20.57 8.55 7.68
C SER A 293 -19.83 8.81 6.36
N VAL A 294 -20.56 9.04 5.26
CA VAL A 294 -20.07 9.24 3.89
C VAL A 294 -19.84 10.71 3.55
N SER A 295 -20.48 11.64 4.27
CA SER A 295 -20.22 13.07 4.13
C SER A 295 -18.72 13.29 4.28
N SER A 296 -18.14 13.83 3.22
CA SER A 296 -16.76 14.28 3.20
C SER A 296 -16.47 15.22 4.37
N GLY A 297 -17.48 15.90 4.92
CA GLY A 297 -17.39 16.65 6.17
C GLY A 297 -16.95 15.82 7.38
N ALA A 298 -17.42 14.59 7.58
CA ALA A 298 -17.04 13.78 8.76
C ALA A 298 -15.61 13.21 8.62
N ALA A 299 -15.27 12.68 7.44
CA ALA A 299 -13.93 12.17 7.16
C ALA A 299 -12.89 13.31 7.08
N ALA A 300 -13.21 14.42 6.41
CA ALA A 300 -12.35 15.59 6.37
C ALA A 300 -12.27 16.28 7.73
N HIS A 301 -13.33 16.30 8.55
CA HIS A 301 -13.21 16.83 9.92
C HIS A 301 -12.24 16.00 10.76
N ARG A 302 -12.29 14.65 10.69
CA ARG A 302 -11.28 13.79 11.32
C ARG A 302 -9.86 14.10 10.82
N HIS A 303 -9.66 14.20 9.51
CA HIS A 303 -8.36 14.56 8.94
C HIS A 303 -7.91 15.98 9.33
N VAL A 304 -8.82 16.96 9.39
CA VAL A 304 -8.51 18.33 9.83
C VAL A 304 -8.18 18.36 11.32
N THR A 305 -8.86 17.57 12.16
CA THR A 305 -8.48 17.44 13.59
C THR A 305 -7.12 16.76 13.76
N ASP A 306 -6.83 15.72 12.97
CA ASP A 306 -5.55 15.00 12.99
C ASP A 306 -4.38 15.87 12.48
N MET A 307 -4.62 16.63 11.41
CA MET A 307 -3.70 17.66 10.94
C MET A 307 -3.51 18.77 11.97
N ASN A 308 -4.55 19.19 12.70
CA ASN A 308 -4.43 20.21 13.74
C ASN A 308 -3.61 19.70 14.94
N SER A 309 -3.79 18.45 15.39
CA SER A 309 -2.92 17.84 16.40
C SER A 309 -1.49 17.67 15.90
N THR A 310 -1.29 17.31 14.63
CA THR A 310 0.03 17.19 14.01
C THR A 310 0.73 18.55 13.91
N ILE A 311 0.03 19.60 13.50
CA ILE A 311 0.54 20.98 13.47
C ILE A 311 0.90 21.45 14.88
N HIS A 312 0.07 21.15 15.88
CA HIS A 312 0.35 21.48 17.28
C HIS A 312 1.62 20.77 17.78
N LEU A 313 1.78 19.47 17.49
CA LEU A 313 2.96 18.69 17.83
C LEU A 313 4.23 19.19 17.10
N LEU A 314 4.12 19.55 15.83
CA LEU A 314 5.23 20.14 15.08
C LEU A 314 5.62 21.52 15.63
N LYS A 315 4.63 22.33 16.06
CA LYS A 315 4.88 23.63 16.68
C LYS A 315 5.59 23.52 18.03
N THR A 316 5.23 22.54 18.87
CA THR A 316 5.96 22.28 20.12
C THR A 316 7.36 21.75 19.86
N ARG A 317 7.55 20.84 18.90
CA ARG A 317 8.88 20.35 18.50
C ARG A 317 9.79 21.42 17.89
N LEU A 318 9.23 22.37 17.15
CA LEU A 318 9.98 23.52 16.63
C LEU A 318 10.40 24.46 17.76
N SER A 319 9.51 24.79 18.69
CA SER A 319 9.84 25.56 19.91
C SER A 319 10.91 24.86 20.76
N GLU A 320 10.81 23.54 20.94
CA GLU A 320 11.83 22.74 21.63
C GLU A 320 13.20 22.85 20.93
N ARG A 321 13.25 22.74 19.59
CA ARG A 321 14.49 22.87 18.82
C ARG A 321 15.06 24.30 18.86
N GLU A 322 14.20 25.32 18.85
CA GLU A 322 14.61 26.73 18.94
C GLU A 322 15.19 27.08 20.33
N ASN A 323 14.60 26.52 21.38
CA ASN A 323 15.14 26.57 22.75
C ASN A 323 16.48 25.84 22.86
N GLN A 324 16.64 24.66 22.22
CA GLN A 324 17.94 23.99 22.17
C GLN A 324 18.99 24.77 21.37
N TYR A 325 18.60 25.42 20.27
CA TYR A 325 19.49 26.25 19.46
C TYR A 325 19.98 27.48 20.23
N THR A 326 19.08 28.19 20.90
CA THR A 326 19.44 29.34 21.75
C THR A 326 20.32 28.93 22.93
N LEU A 327 20.04 27.80 23.59
CA LEU A 327 20.90 27.24 24.63
C LEU A 327 22.32 26.92 24.11
N ARG A 328 22.44 26.24 22.95
CA ARG A 328 23.74 25.98 22.32
C ARG A 328 24.48 27.26 21.97
N LYS A 329 23.77 28.30 21.49
CA LYS A 329 24.37 29.60 21.17
C LYS A 329 24.92 30.31 22.40
N ILE A 330 24.20 30.27 23.53
CA ILE A 330 24.69 30.78 24.83
C ILE A 330 25.93 30.00 25.27
N GLN A 331 25.92 28.67 25.15
CA GLN A 331 27.03 27.82 25.56
C GLN A 331 28.30 28.05 24.71
N ILE A 332 28.14 28.25 23.39
CA ILE A 332 29.24 28.65 22.49
C ILE A 332 29.80 30.01 22.91
N ASN A 333 28.95 31.02 23.11
CA ASN A 333 29.38 32.36 23.53
C ASN A 333 30.11 32.35 24.89
N ASN A 334 29.65 31.51 25.81
CA ASN A 334 30.32 31.34 27.11
C ASN A 334 31.69 30.66 26.95
N SER A 335 31.81 29.67 26.06
CA SER A 335 33.11 29.04 25.74
C SER A 335 34.08 29.99 25.03
N GLU A 336 33.59 30.90 24.18
CA GLU A 336 34.41 31.96 23.58
C GLU A 336 34.94 32.91 24.66
N ASN A 337 34.10 33.33 25.61
CA ASN A 337 34.52 34.17 26.73
C ASN A 337 35.58 33.49 27.60
N THR A 338 35.43 32.20 27.93
CA THR A 338 36.47 31.46 28.68
C THR A 338 37.77 31.34 27.89
N LEU A 339 37.70 31.16 26.57
CA LEU A 339 38.89 31.08 25.72
C LEU A 339 39.61 32.44 25.64
N ARG A 340 38.88 33.55 25.58
CA ARG A 340 39.45 34.92 25.66
C ARG A 340 40.10 35.19 27.01
N SER A 341 39.51 34.74 28.12
CA SER A 341 40.11 34.86 29.47
C SER A 341 41.43 34.10 29.53
N LEU A 342 41.43 32.82 29.12
CA LEU A 342 42.63 31.99 29.12
C LEU A 342 43.72 32.52 28.19
N LEU A 343 43.35 33.19 27.08
CA LEU A 343 44.31 33.86 26.21
C LEU A 343 45.00 35.03 26.93
N SER A 344 44.23 35.85 27.65
CA SER A 344 44.75 36.95 28.48
C SER A 344 45.64 36.43 29.61
N ASP A 345 45.28 35.31 30.24
CA ASP A 345 46.09 34.69 31.31
C ASP A 345 47.44 34.18 30.75
N VAL A 346 47.45 33.66 29.51
CA VAL A 346 48.68 33.25 28.80
C VAL A 346 49.55 34.45 28.40
N GLU A 347 48.94 35.54 27.93
CA GLU A 347 49.66 36.78 27.61
C GLU A 347 50.28 37.41 28.88
N GLU A 348 49.58 37.42 30.01
CA GLU A 348 50.12 37.89 31.31
C GLU A 348 51.23 36.97 31.85
N LEU A 349 51.18 35.67 31.54
CA LEU A 349 52.27 34.74 31.86
C LEU A 349 53.51 34.95 30.98
N ASP A 350 53.35 35.27 29.69
CA ASP A 350 54.48 35.55 28.80
C ASP A 350 55.23 36.83 29.20
N GLU A 351 54.50 37.89 29.61
CA GLU A 351 55.11 39.09 30.21
C GLU A 351 55.88 38.77 31.51
N LYS A 352 55.38 37.87 32.36
CA LYS A 352 56.04 37.46 33.60
C LYS A 352 57.24 36.52 33.39
N VAL A 353 57.26 35.76 32.29
CA VAL A 353 58.42 34.95 31.89
C VAL A 353 59.50 35.83 31.24
N CYS A 354 59.13 36.92 30.57
CA CYS A 354 60.04 37.90 29.98
C CYS A 354 60.66 38.88 31.00
N VAL A 355 61.34 38.38 32.03
CA VAL A 355 62.26 39.21 32.85
C VAL A 355 63.57 39.43 32.07
N PRO A 356 63.92 40.67 31.64
CA PRO A 356 64.98 40.91 30.66
C PRO A 356 66.40 40.95 31.26
N SER A 357 66.70 40.14 32.29
CA SER A 357 67.96 40.21 33.04
C SER A 357 68.96 39.08 32.79
N LEU A 358 68.62 38.01 32.03
CA LEU A 358 69.51 36.86 31.83
C LEU A 358 69.77 36.44 30.37
N CYS A 359 68.91 36.78 29.40
CA CYS A 359 69.07 36.31 28.01
C CYS A 359 70.16 37.03 27.18
N LEU A 360 70.61 38.23 27.57
CA LEU A 360 71.51 39.05 26.74
C LEU A 360 73.01 38.72 26.85
N VAL A 361 73.42 37.88 27.81
CA VAL A 361 74.85 37.58 28.03
C VAL A 361 75.35 36.39 27.18
N TYR A 362 74.50 35.40 26.88
CA TYR A 362 74.94 34.12 26.31
C TYR A 362 75.07 34.09 24.77
N VAL A 363 74.38 34.96 24.04
CA VAL A 363 74.28 34.91 22.56
C VAL A 363 75.53 35.47 21.86
N LYS A 364 76.45 36.14 22.58
CA LYS A 364 77.56 36.90 21.97
C LYS A 364 78.92 36.18 21.91
N LEU A 365 79.02 34.92 22.36
CA LEU A 365 80.32 34.24 22.51
C LEU A 365 80.51 32.92 21.73
N LEU A 366 79.47 32.29 21.17
CA LEU A 366 79.62 31.00 20.49
C LEU A 366 78.81 30.90 19.19
N LEU A 367 79.51 31.14 18.07
CA LEU A 367 79.22 30.63 16.71
C LEU A 367 77.91 31.18 16.05
N GLY A 368 77.81 31.41 14.74
CA GLY A 368 78.68 31.02 13.64
C GLY A 368 77.85 30.44 12.49
N ARG A 369 77.11 31.30 11.76
CA ARG A 369 76.04 30.99 10.77
C ARG A 369 74.77 30.34 11.37
N TYR A 370 73.62 30.99 11.23
CA TYR A 370 72.59 30.68 10.21
C TYR A 370 71.40 31.67 10.29
N ASN A 371 70.74 31.85 9.15
CA ASN A 371 69.49 32.59 8.85
C ASN A 371 68.88 33.54 9.90
N THR A 372 68.85 34.82 9.51
CA THR A 372 67.94 35.84 10.05
C THR A 372 66.48 35.48 9.78
N HIS A 373 65.70 35.19 10.82
CA HIS A 373 64.25 35.38 10.76
C HIS A 373 63.94 36.85 11.04
N VAL A 374 63.56 37.59 10.00
CA VAL A 374 63.10 38.97 10.10
C VAL A 374 61.64 38.97 10.55
N CYS A 375 61.36 39.55 11.71
CA CYS A 375 59.99 39.89 12.10
C CYS A 375 59.55 41.13 11.33
N SER A 376 58.61 40.97 10.40
CA SER A 376 57.97 42.08 9.67
C SER A 376 56.78 42.64 10.47
N PRO A 377 56.52 43.97 10.44
CA PRO A 377 55.39 44.58 11.14
C PRO A 377 54.04 44.33 10.43
N PRO A 378 52.90 44.48 11.15
CA PRO A 378 51.56 44.19 10.60
C PRO A 378 51.07 45.24 9.60
N ILE A 379 50.25 44.79 8.63
CA ILE A 379 49.60 45.61 7.61
C ILE A 379 48.21 46.05 8.12
N PRO A 380 47.82 47.34 7.99
CA PRO A 380 46.50 47.82 8.44
C PRO A 380 45.36 47.37 7.50
N PRO A 381 44.12 47.27 8.00
CA PRO A 381 42.98 46.76 7.24
C PRO A 381 42.49 47.72 6.16
N LYS A 382 42.14 47.19 4.98
CA LYS A 382 41.44 47.94 3.93
C LYS A 382 39.93 47.99 4.20
N SER A 383 39.37 49.19 4.14
CA SER A 383 37.93 49.43 4.11
C SER A 383 37.33 49.06 2.75
N ASN A 384 36.25 48.27 2.74
CA ASN A 384 35.22 48.29 1.71
C ASN A 384 33.90 48.63 2.43
N SER A 385 33.27 49.79 2.21
CA SER A 385 32.60 50.19 0.96
C SER A 385 31.37 49.33 0.68
N ILE A 386 30.29 49.63 1.40
CA ILE A 386 28.91 49.30 1.03
C ILE A 386 28.59 49.98 -0.32
N ASN A 387 27.97 49.26 -1.26
CA ASN A 387 26.97 49.85 -2.16
C ASN A 387 26.20 48.79 -2.97
N GLN A 388 24.88 49.03 -3.05
CA GLN A 388 23.86 48.47 -3.96
C GLN A 388 23.49 46.99 -3.79
#